data_AF-A0A1G0M2C8-F1
#
_entry.id   AF-A0A1G0M2C8-F1
#
_cell.length_a   1.000
_cell.length_b   1.000
_cell.length_c   1.000
_cell.angle_alpha   90.00
_cell.angle_beta   90.00
_cell.angle_gamma   90.00
#
_symmetry.space_group_name_H-M   'P 1'
#
loop_
_entity.id
_entity.type
_entity.pdbx_description
1 polymer ?
#
loop_
_entity_poly.entity_id
_entity_poly.type
_entity_poly.pdbx_seq_one_letter_code
_entity_poly.pdbx_strand_id
1 'polypeptide(L)'
;MNHDITQRLKDEHQLILRMLALLEKNAALTAQGSFHDYRFYLDGVDFIRNYADRFHHAKEEDILFEALIENGMPRENSPVAAMLMEHDLGRAFVRGMEEAAKRALNGEAGQDQAIATSARGYLELLREHISKEDDILYPLAERVIPEEKRDAIVAGYQRAEEKAAAGLEAHYRAIVEGYEAKAAG
;
A
#
# COMPACT_ATOMS: atom_id res chain seq x y z
N MET A 1 15.85 -25.21 -5.01
CA MET A 1 14.58 -25.08 -4.26
C MET A 1 13.89 -23.93 -4.94
N ASN A 2 12.68 -24.12 -5.45
CA ASN A 2 11.98 -23.05 -6.17
C ASN A 2 11.61 -21.98 -5.15
N HIS A 3 12.39 -20.89 -5.07
CA HIS A 3 12.07 -19.77 -4.19
C HIS A 3 10.99 -18.93 -4.87
N ASP A 4 9.81 -18.89 -4.25
CA ASP A 4 8.76 -17.95 -4.63
C ASP A 4 9.24 -16.53 -4.30
N ILE A 5 9.32 -15.68 -5.32
CA ILE A 5 9.82 -14.29 -5.23
C ILE A 5 8.67 -13.29 -5.04
N THR A 6 7.43 -13.76 -4.90
CA THR A 6 6.24 -12.91 -4.79
C THR A 6 5.41 -13.18 -3.53
N GLN A 7 5.50 -14.37 -2.93
CA GLN A 7 4.70 -14.73 -1.75
C GLN A 7 4.84 -13.74 -0.59
N ARG A 8 6.06 -13.23 -0.34
CA ARG A 8 6.28 -12.23 0.71
C ARG A 8 5.51 -10.94 0.48
N LEU A 9 5.44 -10.47 -0.77
CA LEU A 9 4.70 -9.28 -1.15
C LEU A 9 3.19 -9.50 -1.01
N LYS A 10 2.69 -10.68 -1.41
CA LYS A 10 1.29 -11.09 -1.20
C LYS A 10 0.88 -11.14 0.27
N ASP A 11 1.79 -11.59 1.15
CA ASP A 11 1.54 -11.62 2.59
C ASP A 11 1.43 -10.20 3.16
N GLU A 12 2.22 -9.26 2.63
CA GLU A 12 2.17 -7.84 3.01
C GLU A 12 0.88 -7.17 2.51
N HIS A 13 0.41 -7.50 1.30
CA HIS A 13 -0.89 -7.08 0.77
C HIS A 13 -2.04 -7.38 1.71
N GLN A 14 -2.00 -8.50 2.45
CA GLN A 14 -3.08 -8.85 3.38
C GLN A 14 -3.27 -7.79 4.47
N LEU A 15 -2.20 -7.19 4.98
CA LEU A 15 -2.33 -6.12 5.97
C LEU A 15 -2.81 -4.81 5.34
N ILE A 16 -2.36 -4.52 4.12
CA ILE A 16 -2.79 -3.34 3.35
C ILE A 16 -4.29 -3.41 3.07
N LEU A 17 -4.78 -4.55 2.58
CA LEU A 17 -6.21 -4.80 2.30
C LEU A 17 -7.09 -4.65 3.56
N ARG A 18 -6.58 -5.02 4.73
CA ARG A 18 -7.28 -4.80 6.02
C ARG A 18 -7.40 -3.31 6.35
N MET A 19 -6.34 -2.52 6.18
CA MET A 19 -6.42 -1.07 6.34
C MET A 19 -7.39 -0.44 5.33
N LEU A 20 -7.38 -0.91 4.07
CA LEU A 20 -8.32 -0.46 3.04
C LEU A 20 -9.79 -0.70 3.44
N ALA A 21 -10.12 -1.83 4.05
CA ALA A 21 -11.46 -2.10 4.55
C ALA A 21 -11.90 -1.13 5.66
N LEU A 22 -10.98 -0.76 6.55
CA LEU A 22 -11.23 0.28 7.57
C LEU A 22 -11.47 1.65 6.94
N LEU A 23 -10.64 2.03 5.96
CA LEU A 23 -10.78 3.30 5.22
C LEU A 23 -12.14 3.36 4.50
N GLU A 24 -12.55 2.28 3.84
CA GLU A 24 -13.85 2.19 3.17
C GLU A 24 -15.02 2.49 4.11
N LYS A 25 -15.07 1.76 5.23
CA LYS A 25 -16.13 1.91 6.25
C LYS A 25 -16.16 3.33 6.79
N ASN A 26 -15.01 3.84 7.24
CA ASN A 26 -14.96 5.13 7.92
C ASN A 26 -15.15 6.29 6.95
N ALA A 27 -14.66 6.20 5.70
CA ALA A 27 -14.88 7.22 4.68
C ALA A 27 -16.37 7.32 4.29
N ALA A 28 -17.10 6.21 4.27
CA ALA A 28 -18.55 6.21 4.08
C ALA A 28 -19.27 6.96 5.21
N LEU A 29 -18.90 6.70 6.48
CA LEU A 29 -19.49 7.35 7.65
C LEU A 29 -19.10 8.83 7.76
N THR A 30 -17.84 9.18 7.47
CA THR A 30 -17.38 10.58 7.44
C THR A 30 -18.13 11.38 6.39
N ALA A 31 -18.34 10.84 5.18
CA ALA A 31 -19.14 11.52 4.16
C ALA A 31 -20.61 11.74 4.58
N GLN A 32 -21.13 10.94 5.50
CA GLN A 32 -22.47 11.09 6.07
C GLN A 32 -22.50 12.02 7.29
N GLY A 33 -21.34 12.49 7.76
CA GLY A 33 -21.21 13.29 8.97
C GLY A 33 -21.46 12.50 10.26
N SER A 34 -21.22 11.18 10.25
CA SER A 34 -21.44 10.29 11.41
C SER A 34 -20.14 9.72 12.00
N PHE A 35 -18.98 10.03 11.40
CA PHE A 35 -17.66 9.68 11.92
C PHE A 35 -16.73 10.88 11.90
N HIS A 36 -16.21 11.25 13.08
CA HIS A 36 -15.40 12.45 13.32
C HIS A 36 -14.04 12.15 13.96
N ASP A 37 -13.65 10.88 14.07
CA ASP A 37 -12.28 10.53 14.52
C ASP A 37 -11.29 10.79 13.38
N TYR A 38 -10.93 12.06 13.17
CA TYR A 38 -9.99 12.44 12.11
C TYR A 38 -8.56 11.92 12.34
N ARG A 39 -8.24 11.51 13.59
CA ARG A 39 -6.94 10.89 13.90
C ARG A 39 -6.78 9.56 13.18
N PHE A 40 -7.85 8.79 13.02
CA PHE A 40 -7.85 7.56 12.21
C PHE A 40 -7.26 7.76 10.82
N TYR A 41 -7.60 8.85 10.12
CA TYR A 41 -7.06 9.11 8.79
C TYR A 41 -5.59 9.46 8.81
N LEU A 42 -5.10 10.15 9.85
CA LEU A 42 -3.67 10.44 9.99
C LEU A 42 -2.87 9.17 10.29
N ASP A 43 -3.40 8.29 11.14
CA ASP A 43 -2.77 7.00 11.44
C ASP A 43 -2.79 6.08 10.20
N GLY A 44 -3.87 6.13 9.40
CA GLY A 44 -3.95 5.49 8.10
C GLY A 44 -2.95 6.05 7.09
N VAL A 45 -2.78 7.37 7.01
CA VAL A 45 -1.75 8.02 6.17
C VAL A 45 -0.35 7.59 6.58
N ASP A 46 -0.07 7.51 7.89
CA ASP A 46 1.22 7.05 8.40
C ASP A 46 1.49 5.59 8.04
N PHE A 47 0.50 4.71 8.24
CA PHE A 47 0.53 3.32 7.77
C PHE A 47 0.85 3.24 6.28
N ILE A 48 0.11 3.97 5.44
CA ILE A 48 0.31 3.92 3.98
C ILE A 48 1.72 4.36 3.61
N ARG A 49 2.22 5.46 4.16
CA ARG A 49 3.54 6.00 3.81
C ARG A 49 4.68 5.09 4.22
N ASN A 50 4.60 4.48 5.40
CA ASN A 50 5.74 3.78 5.96
C ASN A 50 5.66 2.27 5.73
N TYR A 51 4.46 1.69 5.71
CA TYR A 51 4.26 0.26 5.43
C TYR A 51 4.01 -0.01 3.94
N ALA A 52 2.97 0.59 3.35
CA ALA A 52 2.62 0.29 1.96
C ALA A 52 3.65 0.88 0.96
N ASP A 53 4.07 2.12 1.14
CA ASP A 53 4.96 2.80 0.18
C ASP A 53 6.44 2.51 0.48
N ARG A 54 6.99 3.03 1.59
CA ARG A 54 8.43 2.94 1.89
C ARG A 54 8.95 1.55 2.26
N PHE A 55 8.07 0.59 2.51
CA PHE A 55 8.47 -0.76 2.90
C PHE A 55 8.03 -1.80 1.88
N HIS A 56 6.77 -1.79 1.46
CA HIS A 56 6.25 -2.73 0.48
C HIS A 56 6.59 -2.29 -0.96
N HIS A 57 6.10 -1.15 -1.45
CA HIS A 57 6.42 -0.68 -2.81
C HIS A 57 7.92 -0.51 -3.02
N ALA A 58 8.70 -0.12 -1.99
CA ALA A 58 10.15 -0.06 -2.12
C ALA A 58 10.79 -1.41 -2.54
N LYS A 59 10.24 -2.54 -2.08
CA LYS A 59 10.70 -3.87 -2.54
C LYS A 59 10.28 -4.14 -3.99
N GLU A 60 9.14 -3.64 -4.40
CA GLU A 60 8.66 -3.79 -5.76
C GLU A 60 9.48 -2.92 -6.72
N GLU A 61 9.48 -1.61 -6.48
CA GLU A 61 10.15 -0.60 -7.30
C GLU A 61 11.66 -0.85 -7.39
N ASP A 62 12.35 -1.05 -6.26
CA ASP A 62 13.82 -1.10 -6.25
C ASP A 62 14.40 -2.50 -6.52
N ILE A 63 13.57 -3.56 -6.50
CA ILE A 63 14.06 -4.94 -6.59
C ILE A 63 13.28 -5.76 -7.62
N LEU A 64 11.97 -5.97 -7.45
CA LEU A 64 11.21 -6.85 -8.36
C LEU A 64 11.08 -6.24 -9.76
N PHE A 65 10.70 -4.97 -9.83
CA PHE A 65 10.47 -4.25 -11.08
C PHE A 65 11.78 -4.03 -11.84
N GLU A 66 12.86 -3.68 -11.14
CA GLU A 66 14.20 -3.65 -11.76
C GLU A 66 14.62 -5.03 -12.28
N ALA A 67 14.38 -6.11 -11.52
CA ALA A 67 14.70 -7.46 -11.99
C ALA A 67 13.90 -7.85 -13.25
N LEU A 68 12.63 -7.44 -13.35
CA LEU A 68 11.82 -7.62 -14.56
C LEU A 68 12.39 -6.83 -15.75
N ILE A 69 12.78 -5.57 -15.53
CA ILE A 69 13.36 -4.70 -16.56
C ILE A 69 14.70 -5.24 -17.05
N GLU A 70 15.59 -5.62 -16.13
CA GLU A 70 16.88 -6.26 -16.44
C GLU A 70 16.71 -7.60 -17.16
N ASN A 71 15.56 -8.25 -16.99
CA ASN A 71 15.18 -9.47 -17.69
C ASN A 71 14.43 -9.22 -19.01
N GLY A 72 14.47 -7.98 -19.52
CA GLY A 72 13.98 -7.62 -20.85
C GLY A 72 12.58 -7.02 -20.89
N MET A 73 11.95 -6.76 -19.74
CA MET A 73 10.71 -5.97 -19.72
C MET A 73 11.02 -4.52 -20.09
N PRO A 74 10.30 -3.90 -21.04
CA PRO A 74 10.47 -2.49 -21.33
C PRO A 74 10.19 -1.63 -20.09
N ARG A 75 11.00 -0.59 -19.88
CA ARG A 75 10.75 0.38 -18.79
C ARG A 75 9.53 1.27 -19.06
N GLU A 76 9.24 1.53 -20.34
CA GLU A 76 8.09 2.32 -20.79
C GLU A 76 7.05 1.42 -21.49
N ASN A 77 5.78 1.83 -21.47
CA ASN A 77 4.67 1.10 -22.10
C ASN A 77 4.60 -0.39 -21.69
N SER A 78 4.86 -0.67 -20.41
CA SER A 78 4.86 -2.02 -19.83
C SER A 78 3.97 -2.12 -18.60
N PRO A 79 3.67 -3.34 -18.12
CA PRO A 79 2.96 -3.53 -16.86
C PRO A 79 3.64 -2.82 -15.68
N VAL A 80 4.97 -2.86 -15.59
CA VAL A 80 5.76 -2.15 -14.56
C VAL A 80 5.56 -0.64 -14.65
N ALA A 81 5.56 -0.07 -15.87
CA ALA A 81 5.31 1.36 -16.06
C ALA A 81 3.93 1.78 -15.53
N ALA A 82 2.91 0.94 -15.76
CA ALA A 82 1.56 1.18 -15.24
C ALA A 82 1.52 1.14 -13.71
N MET A 83 2.18 0.17 -13.06
CA MET A 83 2.23 0.07 -11.60
C MET A 83 2.90 1.29 -10.97
N LEU A 84 4.03 1.74 -11.53
CA LEU A 84 4.72 2.95 -11.05
C LEU A 84 3.85 4.21 -11.14
N MET A 85 3.09 4.36 -12.24
CA MET A 85 2.13 5.46 -12.37
C MET A 85 1.00 5.39 -11.33
N GLU A 86 0.51 4.19 -11.02
CA GLU A 86 -0.50 3.97 -9.99
C GLU A 86 0.05 4.27 -8.59
N HIS A 87 1.30 3.92 -8.29
CA HIS A 87 1.95 4.30 -7.02
C HIS A 87 1.97 5.83 -6.85
N ASP A 88 2.35 6.57 -7.89
CA ASP A 88 2.37 8.04 -7.86
C ASP A 88 0.99 8.66 -7.67
N LEU A 89 -0.02 8.10 -8.33
CA LEU A 89 -1.41 8.53 -8.15
C LEU A 89 -1.89 8.23 -6.71
N GLY A 90 -1.55 7.06 -6.17
CA GLY A 90 -1.82 6.69 -4.78
C GLY A 90 -1.23 7.69 -3.80
N ARG A 91 0.04 8.08 -4.00
CA ARG A 91 0.72 9.12 -3.21
C ARG A 91 -0.01 10.47 -3.26
N ALA A 92 -0.67 10.81 -4.37
CA ALA A 92 -1.47 12.03 -4.47
C ALA A 92 -2.74 11.98 -3.61
N PHE A 93 -3.48 10.87 -3.62
CA PHE A 93 -4.65 10.69 -2.75
C PHE A 93 -4.28 10.75 -1.26
N VAL A 94 -3.16 10.12 -0.88
CA VAL A 94 -2.65 10.13 0.50
C VAL A 94 -2.36 11.55 0.98
N ARG A 95 -1.76 12.40 0.13
CA ARG A 95 -1.54 13.83 0.44
C ARG A 95 -2.87 14.57 0.66
N GLY A 96 -3.85 14.37 -0.22
CA GLY A 96 -5.16 15.01 -0.09
C GLY A 96 -5.89 14.61 1.20
N MET A 97 -5.83 13.33 1.55
CA MET A 97 -6.42 12.79 2.78
C MET A 97 -5.78 13.40 4.02
N GLU A 98 -4.44 13.48 4.05
CA GLU A 98 -3.71 14.06 5.17
C GLU A 98 -4.04 15.54 5.38
N GLU A 99 -3.98 16.35 4.32
CA GLU A 99 -4.24 17.78 4.41
C GLU A 99 -5.67 18.06 4.89
N ALA A 100 -6.67 17.35 4.35
CA ALA A 100 -8.05 17.49 4.78
C ALA A 100 -8.25 17.04 6.25
N ALA A 101 -7.64 15.94 6.67
CA ALA A 101 -7.73 15.46 8.06
C ALA A 101 -7.06 16.43 9.05
N LYS A 102 -5.90 17.02 8.70
CA LYS A 102 -5.25 18.06 9.51
C LYS A 102 -6.11 19.30 9.66
N ARG A 103 -6.71 19.79 8.57
CA ARG A 103 -7.63 20.94 8.60
C ARG A 103 -8.85 20.67 9.48
N ALA A 104 -9.43 19.47 9.37
CA ALA A 104 -10.56 19.06 10.21
C ALA A 104 -10.20 19.06 11.70
N LEU A 105 -9.02 18.51 12.06
CA LEU A 105 -8.51 18.54 13.44
C LEU A 105 -8.26 19.95 13.96
N ASN A 106 -7.92 20.89 13.08
CA ASN A 106 -7.76 22.31 13.42
C ASN A 106 -9.09 23.08 13.50
N GLY A 107 -10.23 22.39 13.39
CA GLY A 107 -11.57 22.97 13.53
C GLY A 107 -12.15 23.57 12.26
N GLU A 108 -11.52 23.34 11.11
CA GLU A 108 -12.05 23.83 9.84
C GLU A 108 -13.26 22.99 9.39
N ALA A 109 -14.39 23.65 9.15
CA ALA A 109 -15.61 22.99 8.71
C ALA A 109 -15.51 22.47 7.26
N GLY A 110 -16.34 21.48 6.94
CA GLY A 110 -16.53 21.01 5.56
C GLY A 110 -15.42 20.12 5.00
N GLN A 111 -14.49 19.63 5.84
CA GLN A 111 -13.41 18.76 5.39
C GLN A 111 -13.83 17.31 5.15
N ASP A 112 -14.97 16.87 5.69
CA ASP A 112 -15.47 15.49 5.62
C ASP A 112 -15.53 14.95 4.18
N GLN A 113 -16.04 15.75 3.23
CA GLN A 113 -16.13 15.34 1.83
C GLN A 113 -14.75 15.21 1.16
N ALA A 114 -13.81 16.09 1.51
CA ALA A 114 -12.45 16.03 0.98
C ALA A 114 -11.73 14.77 1.49
N ILE A 115 -11.83 14.49 2.79
CA ILE A 115 -11.29 13.27 3.41
C ILE A 115 -11.88 12.03 2.73
N ALA A 116 -13.22 11.95 2.65
CA ALA A 116 -13.88 10.79 2.09
C ALA A 116 -13.56 10.58 0.60
N THR A 117 -13.45 11.66 -0.18
CA THR A 117 -13.09 11.59 -1.61
C THR A 117 -11.66 11.07 -1.78
N SER A 118 -10.69 11.59 -1.04
CA SER A 118 -9.31 11.12 -1.10
C SER A 118 -9.16 9.67 -0.62
N ALA A 119 -9.83 9.29 0.48
CA ALA A 119 -9.80 7.93 1.00
C ALA A 119 -10.40 6.92 0.01
N ARG A 120 -11.54 7.25 -0.62
CA ARG A 120 -12.16 6.40 -1.65
C ARG A 120 -11.31 6.29 -2.91
N GLY A 121 -10.75 7.41 -3.38
CA GLY A 121 -9.86 7.39 -4.54
C GLY A 121 -8.63 6.51 -4.33
N TYR A 122 -8.01 6.59 -3.14
CA TYR A 122 -6.91 5.69 -2.78
C TYR A 122 -7.35 4.22 -2.70
N LEU A 123 -8.49 3.96 -2.04
CA LEU A 123 -9.06 2.62 -1.87
C LEU A 123 -9.34 1.92 -3.20
N GLU A 124 -10.06 2.60 -4.10
CA GLU A 124 -10.47 2.07 -5.40
C GLU A 124 -9.24 1.75 -6.25
N LEU A 125 -8.29 2.70 -6.32
CA LEU A 125 -7.02 2.52 -7.01
C LEU A 125 -6.26 1.30 -6.45
N LEU A 126 -6.04 1.24 -5.14
CA LEU A 126 -5.13 0.26 -4.56
C LEU A 126 -5.70 -1.17 -4.57
N ARG A 127 -7.03 -1.33 -4.51
CA ARG A 127 -7.65 -2.65 -4.68
C ARG A 127 -7.44 -3.20 -6.09
N GLU A 128 -7.63 -2.35 -7.10
CA GLU A 128 -7.41 -2.75 -8.49
C GLU A 128 -5.92 -3.01 -8.75
N HIS A 129 -5.05 -2.16 -8.20
CA HIS A 129 -3.61 -2.30 -8.24
C HIS A 129 -3.13 -3.64 -7.68
N ILE A 130 -3.50 -3.96 -6.43
CA ILE A 130 -3.14 -5.23 -5.77
C ILE A 130 -3.64 -6.44 -6.57
N SER A 131 -4.83 -6.38 -7.17
CA SER A 131 -5.33 -7.47 -8.02
C SER A 131 -4.50 -7.63 -9.30
N LYS A 132 -4.11 -6.53 -9.96
CA LYS A 132 -3.20 -6.58 -11.12
C LYS A 132 -1.86 -7.20 -10.74
N GLU A 133 -1.35 -6.91 -9.55
CA GLU A 133 -0.11 -7.50 -9.07
C GLU A 133 -0.25 -8.98 -8.75
N ASP A 134 -1.16 -9.33 -7.86
CA ASP A 134 -1.34 -10.69 -7.34
C ASP A 134 -1.72 -11.69 -8.44
N ASP A 135 -2.57 -11.27 -9.39
CA ASP A 135 -3.18 -12.13 -10.39
C ASP A 135 -2.49 -12.07 -11.76
N ILE A 136 -1.73 -11.01 -12.06
CA ILE A 136 -1.13 -10.80 -13.39
C ILE A 136 0.38 -10.61 -13.31
N LEU A 137 0.86 -9.55 -12.63
CA LEU A 137 2.27 -9.18 -12.66
C LEU A 137 3.15 -10.18 -11.91
N TYR A 138 2.73 -10.62 -10.72
CA TYR A 138 3.49 -11.57 -9.91
C TYR A 138 3.57 -12.95 -10.58
N PRO A 139 2.46 -13.57 -11.09
CA PRO A 139 2.56 -14.80 -11.87
C PRO A 139 3.44 -14.66 -13.13
N LEU A 140 3.42 -13.48 -13.78
CA LEU A 140 4.31 -13.19 -14.90
C LEU A 140 5.77 -13.19 -14.44
N ALA A 141 6.09 -12.49 -13.35
CA ALA A 141 7.44 -12.41 -12.78
C ALA A 141 7.99 -13.78 -12.43
N GLU A 142 7.19 -14.61 -11.75
CA GLU A 142 7.52 -16.00 -11.47
C GLU A 142 7.82 -16.78 -12.75
N ARG A 143 7.04 -16.60 -13.81
CA ARG A 143 7.25 -17.35 -15.05
C ARG A 143 8.49 -16.91 -15.83
N VAL A 144 8.81 -15.61 -15.86
CA VAL A 144 9.83 -15.06 -16.77
C VAL A 144 11.19 -14.88 -16.13
N ILE A 145 11.27 -14.70 -14.80
CA ILE A 145 12.53 -14.53 -14.09
C ILE A 145 13.20 -15.91 -13.91
N PRO A 146 14.43 -16.10 -14.46
CA PRO A 146 15.17 -17.34 -14.32
C PRO A 146 15.46 -17.70 -12.86
N GLU A 147 15.49 -19.00 -12.54
CA GLU A 147 15.69 -19.50 -11.18
C GLU A 147 16.98 -18.95 -10.55
N GLU A 148 18.06 -18.83 -11.34
CA GLU A 148 19.36 -18.32 -10.89
C GLU A 148 19.36 -16.86 -10.42
N LYS A 149 18.34 -16.06 -10.79
CA LYS A 149 18.20 -14.66 -10.32
C LYS A 149 17.38 -14.54 -9.04
N ARG A 150 16.59 -15.56 -8.68
CA ARG A 150 15.59 -15.48 -7.61
C ARG A 150 16.20 -15.30 -6.22
N ASP A 151 17.30 -15.98 -5.95
CA ASP A 151 18.00 -15.86 -4.65
C ASP A 151 18.47 -14.42 -4.39
N ALA A 152 18.88 -13.70 -5.43
CA ALA A 152 19.30 -12.31 -5.31
C ALA A 152 18.14 -11.37 -4.99
N ILE A 153 16.95 -11.63 -5.55
CA ILE A 153 15.71 -10.90 -5.28
C ILE A 153 15.28 -11.09 -3.82
N VAL A 154 15.20 -12.35 -3.37
CA VAL A 154 14.83 -12.68 -1.99
C VAL A 154 15.81 -12.06 -0.99
N ALA A 155 17.11 -12.15 -1.25
CA ALA A 155 18.13 -11.50 -0.43
C ALA A 155 18.02 -9.96 -0.48
N GLY A 156 17.54 -9.40 -1.59
CA GLY A 156 17.22 -7.99 -1.72
C GLY A 156 16.11 -7.57 -0.75
N TYR A 157 15.01 -8.32 -0.75
CA TYR A 157 13.89 -8.06 0.17
C TYR A 157 14.35 -8.12 1.63
N GLN A 158 15.10 -9.15 2.01
CA GLN A 158 15.64 -9.30 3.36
C GLN A 158 16.48 -8.08 3.76
N ARG A 159 17.37 -7.59 2.89
CA ARG A 159 18.16 -6.38 3.15
C ARG A 159 17.30 -5.12 3.26
N ALA A 160 16.21 -5.02 2.50
CA ALA A 160 15.27 -3.91 2.62
C ALA A 160 14.54 -3.96 3.96
N GLU A 161 14.12 -5.15 4.40
CA GLU A 161 13.49 -5.38 5.70
C GLU A 161 14.43 -5.09 6.88
N GLU A 162 15.70 -5.51 6.80
CA GLU A 162 16.71 -5.25 7.83
C GLU A 162 17.02 -3.75 8.01
N LYS A 163 16.87 -2.95 6.94
CA LYS A 163 17.02 -1.49 6.99
C LYS A 163 15.79 -0.79 7.55
N ALA A 164 14.64 -1.46 7.56
CA ALA A 164 13.42 -0.91 8.12
C ALA A 164 13.52 -0.77 9.65
N ALA A 165 12.66 0.05 10.24
CA ALA A 165 12.62 0.20 11.68
C ALA A 165 12.32 -1.15 12.36
N ALA A 166 13.06 -1.47 13.43
CA ALA A 166 12.85 -2.71 14.17
C ALA A 166 11.39 -2.81 14.65
N GLY A 167 10.71 -3.90 14.31
CA GLY A 167 9.32 -4.15 14.68
C GLY A 167 8.27 -3.39 13.86
N LEU A 168 8.63 -2.80 12.71
CA LEU A 168 7.72 -2.03 11.86
C LEU A 168 6.42 -2.79 11.52
N GLU A 169 6.52 -4.03 11.09
CA GLU A 169 5.33 -4.82 10.73
C GLU A 169 4.43 -5.09 11.93
N ALA A 170 5.03 -5.43 13.08
CA ALA A 170 4.28 -5.68 14.32
C ALA A 170 3.58 -4.40 14.82
N HIS A 171 4.24 -3.26 14.71
CA HIS A 171 3.69 -1.95 15.03
C HIS A 171 2.45 -1.65 14.17
N TYR A 172 2.57 -1.73 12.85
CA TYR A 172 1.47 -1.42 11.94
C TYR A 172 0.34 -2.45 11.99
N ARG A 173 0.66 -3.72 12.23
CA ARG A 173 -0.35 -4.75 12.51
C ARG A 173 -1.18 -4.41 13.74
N ALA A 174 -0.53 -4.00 14.83
CA ALA A 174 -1.23 -3.59 16.05
C ALA A 174 -2.12 -2.35 15.84
N ILE A 175 -1.72 -1.40 14.99
CA ILE A 175 -2.56 -0.25 14.62
C ILE A 175 -3.83 -0.73 13.90
N VAL A 176 -3.69 -1.57 12.87
CA VAL A 176 -4.84 -2.11 12.12
C VAL A 176 -5.78 -2.89 13.03
N GLU A 177 -5.24 -3.82 13.84
CA GLU A 177 -6.01 -4.64 14.77
C GLU A 177 -6.72 -3.79 15.84
N GLY A 178 -6.08 -2.72 16.31
CA GLY A 178 -6.68 -1.78 17.25
C GLY A 178 -7.89 -1.07 16.67
N TYR A 179 -7.85 -0.69 15.39
CA TYR A 179 -8.99 -0.06 14.71
C TYR A 179 -10.09 -1.07 14.35
N GLU A 180 -9.74 -2.29 13.96
CA GLU A 180 -10.71 -3.37 13.75
C GLU A 180 -11.48 -3.68 15.03
N ALA A 181 -10.79 -3.77 16.17
CA ALA A 181 -11.42 -4.00 17.47
C ALA A 181 -12.39 -2.87 17.85
N LYS A 182 -12.00 -1.60 17.63
CA LYS A 182 -12.88 -0.44 17.84
C LYS A 182 -14.09 -0.44 16.92
N ALA A 183 -13.96 -0.97 15.71
CA ALA A 183 -15.03 -1.01 14.71
C ALA A 183 -16.06 -2.13 14.95
N ALA A 184 -15.70 -3.12 15.78
CA ALA A 184 -16.55 -4.27 16.14
C ALA A 184 -17.32 -4.09 17.46
N GLY A 185 -16.88 -3.16 18.31
CA GLY A 185 -17.58 -2.76 19.54
C GLY A 185 -18.57 -1.63 19.30
#